data_AF-A0A957BI17-F1
#
_entry.id   AF-A0A957BI17-F1
#
_cell.length_a   1.000
_cell.length_b   1.000
_cell.length_c   1.000
_cell.angle_alpha   90.00
_cell.angle_beta   90.00
_cell.angle_gamma   90.00
#
_symmetry.space_group_name_H-M   'P 1'
#
loop_
_entity.id
_entity.type
_entity.pdbx_description
1 polymer ?
#
loop_
_entity_poly.entity_id
_entity_poly.type
_entity_poly.pdbx_seq_one_letter_code
_entity_poly.pdbx_strand_id
1 'polypeptide(L)'
;MDIQQILAVKEAHEAELMAKANVVGVGIGFRQQRQTRSDEVVLVVIVEKKLPRAQLAPEDIIPGVIEGVPVDVQESGRLVPQ
;
A
#
# COMPACT_ATOMS: atom_id res chain seq x y z
N MET A 1 16.36 7.42 0.78
CA MET A 1 15.07 7.57 1.47
C MET A 1 15.18 6.84 2.79
N ASP A 2 14.99 7.54 3.90
CA ASP A 2 15.23 6.97 5.23
C ASP A 2 14.02 6.16 5.70
N ILE A 3 14.29 4.94 6.20
CA ILE A 3 13.26 4.04 6.74
C ILE A 3 12.47 4.72 7.87
N GLN A 4 13.12 5.58 8.65
CA GLN A 4 12.49 6.34 9.74
C GLN A 4 11.37 7.27 9.23
N GLN A 5 11.58 7.92 8.09
CA GLN A 5 10.55 8.77 7.49
C GLN A 5 9.35 7.94 7.03
N ILE A 6 9.61 6.80 6.39
CA ILE A 6 8.56 5.88 5.94
C ILE A 6 7.76 5.33 7.13
N LEU A 7 8.44 5.03 8.24
CA LEU A 7 7.80 4.57 9.47
C LEU A 7 6.90 5.64 10.09
N ALA A 8 7.36 6.89 10.16
CA ALA A 8 6.56 8.00 10.67
C ALA A 8 5.30 8.23 9.81
N VAL A 9 5.44 8.23 8.48
CA VAL A 9 4.31 8.35 7.56
C VAL A 9 3.38 7.14 7.69
N LYS A 10 3.93 5.93 7.83
CA LYS A 10 3.16 4.72 8.07
C LYS A 10 2.32 4.87 9.33
N GLU A 11 2.89 5.19 10.48
CA GLU A 11 2.14 5.37 11.74
C GLU A 11 1.09 6.48 11.65
N ALA A 12 1.42 7.61 11.03
CA ALA A 12 0.50 8.74 10.91
C ALA A 12 -0.74 8.43 10.04
N HIS A 13 -0.55 7.62 8.98
CA HIS A 13 -1.61 7.32 8.00
C HIS A 13 -2.18 5.90 8.12
N GLU A 14 -1.59 5.02 8.93
CA GLU A 14 -2.00 3.62 9.07
C GLU A 14 -3.46 3.50 9.49
N ALA A 15 -3.91 4.29 10.46
CA ALA A 15 -5.29 4.27 10.93
C ALA A 15 -6.28 4.71 9.84
N GLU A 16 -5.93 5.75 9.06
CA GLU A 16 -6.76 6.22 7.95
C GLU A 16 -6.81 5.21 6.80
N LEU A 17 -5.65 4.64 6.44
CA LEU A 17 -5.56 3.63 5.40
C LEU A 17 -6.33 2.36 5.78
N MET A 18 -6.21 1.89 7.01
CA MET A 18 -6.94 0.74 7.53
C MET A 18 -8.45 0.99 7.64
N ALA A 19 -8.90 2.25 7.66
CA ALA A 19 -10.32 2.58 7.65
C ALA A 19 -10.97 2.48 6.25
N LYS A 20 -10.18 2.39 5.17
CA LYS A 20 -10.69 2.24 3.80
C LYS A 20 -11.26 0.84 3.57
N ALA A 21 -12.34 0.75 2.79
CA ALA A 21 -13.15 -0.47 2.69
C ALA A 21 -12.40 -1.71 2.17
N ASN A 22 -11.36 -1.51 1.36
CA ASN A 22 -10.61 -2.59 0.72
C ASN A 22 -9.26 -2.89 1.37
N VAL A 23 -8.82 -2.12 2.36
CA VAL A 23 -7.48 -2.26 2.95
C VAL A 23 -7.50 -3.34 4.03
N VAL A 24 -6.59 -4.30 3.91
CA VAL A 24 -6.44 -5.42 4.85
C VAL A 24 -5.12 -5.37 5.63
N GLY A 25 -4.16 -4.53 5.21
CA GLY A 25 -2.92 -4.32 5.93
C GLY A 25 -2.06 -3.19 5.38
N VAL A 26 -1.21 -2.61 6.23
CA VAL A 26 -0.25 -1.56 5.88
C VAL A 26 1.13 -1.94 6.42
N GLY A 27 2.16 -1.84 5.59
CA GLY A 27 3.52 -2.21 5.96
C GLY A 27 4.57 -1.42 5.19
N ILE A 28 5.83 -1.74 5.48
CA ILE A 28 6.99 -1.19 4.76
C ILE A 28 7.63 -2.34 4.02
N GLY A 29 7.89 -2.15 2.74
CA GLY A 29 8.45 -3.20 1.91
C GLY A 29 9.10 -2.66 0.65
N PHE A 30 9.45 -3.58 -0.23
CA PHE A 30 10.02 -3.25 -1.52
C PHE A 30 8.92 -3.11 -2.56
N ARG A 31 9.05 -2.12 -3.43
CA ARG A 31 8.11 -1.89 -4.52
C ARG A 31 8.09 -3.10 -5.46
N GLN A 32 6.89 -3.61 -5.74
CA GLN A 32 6.69 -4.66 -6.73
C GLN A 32 5.87 -4.14 -7.91
N GLN A 33 6.53 -3.87 -9.02
CA GLN A 33 5.86 -3.59 -10.30
C GLN A 33 6.12 -4.72 -11.28
N ARG A 34 5.04 -5.33 -11.79
CA ARG A 34 5.06 -6.22 -12.97
C ARG A 34 6.17 -7.30 -12.92
N GLN A 35 6.26 -8.04 -11.81
CA GLN A 35 7.26 -9.11 -11.55
C GLN A 35 8.70 -8.65 -11.31
N THR A 36 9.00 -7.35 -11.38
CA THR A 36 10.32 -6.82 -10.99
C THR A 36 10.24 -6.27 -9.57
N ARG A 37 10.97 -6.89 -8.64
CA ARG A 37 11.27 -6.26 -7.35
C ARG A 37 12.24 -5.11 -7.62
N SER A 38 11.86 -3.91 -7.20
CA SER A 38 12.83 -2.81 -7.07
C SER A 38 13.41 -2.82 -5.67
N ASP A 39 14.67 -2.38 -5.54
CA ASP A 39 15.33 -2.13 -4.25
C ASP A 39 14.83 -0.84 -3.57
N GLU A 40 13.80 -0.20 -4.14
CA GLU A 40 13.13 0.97 -3.60
C GLU A 40 12.21 0.56 -2.44
N VAL A 41 12.52 1.06 -1.24
CA VAL A 41 11.68 0.89 -0.05
C VAL A 41 10.51 1.86 -0.12
N VAL A 42 9.30 1.32 0.01
CA VAL A 42 8.04 2.04 -0.18
C VAL A 42 7.03 1.64 0.90
N LEU A 43 5.99 2.46 1.07
CA LEU A 43 4.84 2.08 1.88
C LEU A 43 4.01 1.06 1.10
N VAL A 44 3.84 -0.14 1.64
CA VAL A 44 3.07 -1.20 1.00
C VAL A 44 1.69 -1.26 1.65
N VAL A 45 0.65 -1.10 0.83
CA VAL A 45 -0.74 -1.25 1.28
C VAL A 45 -1.32 -2.51 0.66
N ILE A 46 -1.71 -3.45 1.50
CA ILE A 46 -2.36 -4.69 1.08
C ILE A 46 -3.86 -4.45 1.04
N VAL A 47 -4.46 -4.72 -0.12
CA VAL A 47 -5.91 -4.64 -0.33
C VAL A 47 -6.48 -6.03 -0.64
N GLU A 48 -7.73 -6.28 -0.27
CA GLU A 48 -8.40 -7.54 -0.58
C GLU A 48 -8.49 -7.78 -2.10
N LYS A 49 -8.83 -6.72 -2.85
CA LYS A 49 -8.99 -6.77 -4.30
C LYS A 49 -8.62 -5.44 -4.96
N LYS A 50 -7.88 -5.50 -6.06
CA LYS A 50 -7.60 -4.34 -6.92
C LYS A 50 -8.81 -4.04 -7.79
N LEU A 51 -9.59 -3.04 -7.37
CA LEU A 51 -10.71 -2.51 -8.15
C LEU A 51 -10.25 -1.34 -9.04
N PRO A 52 -10.85 -1.17 -10.24
CA PRO A 52 -10.65 0.04 -11.04
C PRO A 52 -11.08 1.29 -10.26
N ARG A 53 -10.40 2.42 -10.48
CA ARG A 53 -10.71 3.70 -9.80
C ARG A 53 -12.16 4.15 -9.99
N ALA A 54 -12.78 3.78 -11.11
CA ALA A 54 -14.20 4.07 -11.39
C ALA A 54 -15.19 3.30 -10.49
N GLN A 55 -14.73 2.22 -9.83
CA GLN A 55 -15.53 1.41 -8.91
C GLN A 55 -15.19 1.70 -7.44
N LEU A 56 -14.24 2.59 -7.17
CA LEU A 56 -13.84 2.99 -5.83
C LEU A 56 -14.51 4.31 -5.47
N ALA A 57 -14.98 4.43 -4.23
CA ALA A 57 -15.35 5.73 -3.70
C ALA A 57 -14.10 6.64 -3.68
N PRO A 58 -14.24 7.96 -3.89
CA PRO A 58 -13.09 8.87 -3.87
C PRO A 58 -12.26 8.78 -2.59
N GLU A 59 -12.91 8.48 -1.47
CA GLU A 59 -12.30 8.25 -0.16
C GLU A 59 -11.54 6.92 -0.04
N ASP A 60 -11.90 5.89 -0.81
CA ASP A 60 -11.20 4.60 -0.84
C ASP A 60 -10.00 4.60 -1.80
N ILE A 61 -9.84 5.65 -2.60
CA ILE A 61 -8.69 5.78 -3.50
C ILE A 61 -7.44 6.01 -2.64
N ILE A 62 -6.51 5.07 -2.74
CA ILE A 62 -5.21 5.17 -2.09
C ILE A 62 -4.30 6.03 -2.99
N PRO A 63 -3.73 7.13 -2.48
CA PRO A 63 -2.78 7.93 -3.24
C PRO A 63 -1.49 7.13 -3.49
N GLY A 64 -0.87 7.34 -4.66
CA GLY A 64 0.39 6.68 -5.01
C GLY A 64 1.62 7.26 -4.31
N VAL A 65 1.46 8.39 -3.60
CA VAL A 65 2.50 9.06 -2.82
C VAL A 65 1.83 9.74 -1.62
N ILE A 66 2.36 9.55 -0.41
CA ILE A 66 1.93 10.20 0.83
C ILE A 66 3.13 10.91 1.44
N GLU A 67 3.08 12.23 1.60
CA GLU A 67 4.19 13.01 2.20
C GLU A 67 5.56 12.75 1.54
N GLY A 68 5.55 12.58 0.21
CA GLY A 68 6.73 12.24 -0.58
C GLY A 68 7.13 10.76 -0.53
N VAL A 69 6.48 9.95 0.30
CA VAL A 69 6.66 8.49 0.38
C VAL A 69 5.87 7.79 -0.71
N PRO A 70 6.52 7.07 -1.64
CA PRO A 70 5.82 6.26 -2.63
C PRO A 70 5.01 5.16 -1.94
N VAL A 71 3.80 4.95 -2.45
CA VAL A 71 2.87 3.93 -1.97
C VAL A 71 2.68 2.87 -3.05
N ASP A 72 2.86 1.62 -2.67
CA ASP A 72 2.64 0.46 -3.52
C ASP A 72 1.43 -0.33 -3.04
N VAL A 73 0.39 -0.37 -3.85
CA VAL A 73 -0.84 -1.10 -3.55
C VAL A 73 -0.72 -2.51 -4.09
N GLN A 74 -0.75 -3.51 -3.20
CA GLN A 74 -0.66 -4.93 -3.54
C GLN A 74 -1.96 -5.63 -3.16
N GLU A 75 -2.40 -6.57 -3.99
CA GLU A 75 -3.56 -7.39 -3.66
C GLU A 75 -3.12 -8.50 -2.70
N SER A 76 -3.94 -8.83 -1.70
CA SER A 76 -3.69 -9.99 -0.86
C SER A 76 -3.74 -11.24 -1.75
N GLY A 77 -2.58 -11.77 -2.11
CA GLY A 77 -2.50 -13.06 -2.79
C GLY A 77 -3.11 -14.12 -1.87
N ARG A 78 -3.89 -15.07 -2.43
CA ARG A 78 -4.26 -16.27 -1.68
C ARG A 78 -2.98 -16.97 -1.26
N LEU A 79 -2.78 -17.13 0.05
CA LEU A 79 -1.86 -18.12 0.58
C LEU A 79 -2.39 -19.48 0.15
N VAL A 80 -1.95 -19.98 -1.00
CA VAL A 80 -2.12 -21.40 -1.33
C VAL A 80 -1.01 -22.15 -0.60
N PRO A 81 -1.33 -23.06 0.33
CA PRO A 81 -0.32 -23.97 0.85
C PRO A 81 0.24 -24.76 -0.35
N GLN A 82 1.58 -24.77 -0.47
CA GLN A 82 2.28 -25.62 -1.43
C GLN A 82 2.60 -26.98 -0.82
#